data_AF-A0AAW5NWE7-F1
#
_entry.id   AF-A0AAW5NWE7-F1
#
_cell.length_a   1.000
_cell.length_b   1.000
_cell.length_c   1.000
_cell.angle_alpha   90.00
_cell.angle_beta   90.00
_cell.angle_gamma   90.00
#
_symmetry.space_group_name_H-M   'P 1'
#
loop_
_entity.id
_entity.type
_entity.pdbx_description
1 polymer ?
#
loop_
_entity_poly.entity_id
_entity_poly.type
_entity_poly.pdbx_seq_one_letter_code
_entity_poly.pdbx_strand_id
1 'polypeptide(L)'
;MKKEYRSFNGKDYLALSVVLRNLGRIEIVEEFLAFKQHIIGVPSYDSRAVTNEMFGYGEDDFCNDLEAFVDIINTNDRGEDTFFIALDIFIDKHVDTYHRLIDTDLLRSVSILVELMGAVAAYSDEELDLNDKVGIFKSLVRREISRCQDVFMW
;
A
#
# COMPACT_ATOMS: atom_id res chain seq x y z
N MET A 1 8.74 11.20 -6.93
CA MET A 1 7.40 11.59 -6.43
C MET A 1 7.41 13.03 -5.93
N LYS A 2 6.27 13.74 -5.88
CA LYS A 2 6.15 15.04 -5.18
C LYS A 2 5.40 14.83 -3.85
N LYS A 3 5.93 15.33 -2.74
CA LYS A 3 5.29 15.34 -1.42
C LYS A 3 4.76 16.73 -1.07
N GLU A 4 3.60 16.82 -0.44
CA GLU A 4 2.99 18.08 0.00
C GLU A 4 2.19 17.87 1.30
N TYR A 5 2.52 18.63 2.34
CA TYR A 5 1.75 18.62 3.59
C TYR A 5 0.63 19.65 3.49
N ARG A 6 -0.61 19.19 3.76
CA ARG A 6 -1.82 20.02 3.67
C ARG A 6 -2.62 19.90 4.96
N SER A 7 -3.36 20.95 5.32
CA SER A 7 -4.25 20.93 6.48
C SER A 7 -5.65 21.36 6.06
N PHE A 8 -6.65 20.52 6.35
CA PHE A 8 -8.06 20.81 6.07
C PHE A 8 -8.92 20.42 7.27
N ASN A 9 -9.82 21.31 7.70
CA ASN A 9 -10.74 21.08 8.82
C ASN A 9 -10.06 20.62 10.13
N GLY A 10 -8.86 21.13 10.42
CA GLY A 10 -8.11 20.81 11.64
C GLY A 10 -7.43 19.43 11.63
N LYS A 11 -7.35 18.78 10.48
CA LYS A 11 -6.60 17.55 10.24
C LYS A 11 -5.45 17.82 9.28
N ASP A 12 -4.31 17.21 9.55
CA ASP A 12 -3.12 17.27 8.69
C ASP A 12 -3.09 16.07 7.76
N TYR A 13 -2.62 16.27 6.54
CA TYR A 13 -2.59 15.27 5.49
C TYR A 13 -1.27 15.33 4.74
N LEU A 14 -0.79 14.17 4.30
CA LEU A 14 0.29 14.02 3.35
C LEU A 14 -0.31 13.72 1.97
N ALA A 15 -0.17 14.65 1.04
CA ALA A 15 -0.51 14.46 -0.36
C ALA A 15 0.76 14.03 -1.14
N LEU A 16 0.70 12.85 -1.74
CA LEU A 16 1.74 12.27 -2.57
C LEU A 16 1.29 12.24 -4.02
N SER A 17 1.99 12.97 -4.89
CA SER A 17 1.75 12.90 -6.33
C SER A 17 2.74 11.94 -6.99
N VAL A 18 2.20 10.86 -7.53
CA VAL A 18 2.92 9.86 -8.34
C VAL A 18 2.50 9.96 -9.81
N VAL A 19 3.30 9.40 -10.72
CA VAL A 19 2.99 9.37 -12.14
C VAL A 19 2.95 7.93 -12.60
N LEU A 20 1.77 7.48 -13.03
CA LEU A 20 1.61 6.22 -13.76
C LEU A 20 1.62 6.52 -15.26
N ARG A 21 2.40 5.76 -16.03
CA ARG A 21 2.68 6.00 -17.46
C ARG A 21 1.39 6.17 -18.27
N ASN A 22 0.35 5.40 -17.95
CA ASN A 22 -0.90 5.39 -18.73
C ASN A 22 -2.02 6.24 -18.14
N LEU A 23 -1.96 6.55 -16.84
CA LEU A 23 -3.00 7.28 -16.13
C LEU A 23 -2.57 8.72 -15.81
N GLY A 24 -1.31 9.07 -16.10
CA GLY A 24 -0.77 10.37 -15.79
C GLY A 24 -0.52 10.56 -14.30
N ARG A 25 -0.75 11.77 -13.80
CA ARG A 25 -0.50 12.10 -12.40
C ARG A 25 -1.68 11.64 -11.54
N ILE A 26 -1.36 10.81 -10.54
CA ILE A 26 -2.30 10.36 -9.51
C ILE A 26 -1.86 10.92 -8.17
N GLU A 27 -2.83 11.28 -7.34
CA GLU A 27 -2.61 11.82 -6.00
C GLU A 27 -3.14 10.82 -4.97
N ILE A 28 -2.28 10.45 -4.03
CA ILE A 28 -2.64 9.68 -2.83
C ILE A 28 -2.64 10.67 -1.66
N VAL A 29 -3.71 10.70 -0.89
CA VAL A 29 -3.88 11.63 0.23
C VAL A 29 -4.11 10.83 1.51
N GLU A 30 -3.12 10.81 2.39
CA GLU A 30 -3.17 10.09 3.67
C GLU A 30 -3.31 11.06 4.84
N GLU A 31 -4.17 10.74 5.81
CA GLU A 31 -4.29 11.52 7.04
C GLU A 31 -3.04 11.34 7.90
N PHE A 32 -2.36 12.45 8.19
CA PHE A 32 -1.19 12.49 9.05
C PHE A 32 -1.66 12.58 10.51
N LEU A 33 -1.68 11.46 11.22
CA LEU A 33 -1.94 11.48 12.65
C LEU A 33 -0.77 12.20 13.35
N ALA A 34 -1.08 13.21 14.15
CA ALA A 34 -0.15 14.19 14.76
C ALA A 34 0.91 13.60 15.73
N PHE A 35 1.21 12.31 15.67
CA PHE A 35 2.31 11.68 16.38
C PHE A 35 3.26 11.05 15.36
N LYS A 36 4.48 11.58 15.31
CA LYS A 36 5.65 11.04 14.60
C LYS A 36 5.66 9.50 14.59
N GLN A 37 5.12 8.83 13.55
CA GLN A 37 5.45 7.45 13.08
C GLN A 37 4.33 6.66 12.36
N HIS A 38 3.19 7.22 11.96
CA HIS A 38 2.12 6.38 11.41
C HIS A 38 1.50 6.99 10.15
N ILE A 39 1.72 6.32 9.02
CA ILE A 39 1.27 6.78 7.69
C ILE A 39 0.28 5.83 7.04
N ILE A 40 0.18 4.59 7.54
CA ILE A 40 -0.75 3.59 7.03
C ILE A 40 -1.55 3.03 8.19
N GLY A 41 -2.88 3.12 8.11
CA GLY A 41 -3.76 2.26 8.88
C GLY A 41 -3.85 0.89 8.20
N VAL A 42 -3.41 -0.17 8.86
CA VAL A 42 -3.63 -1.53 8.36
C VAL A 42 -4.97 -2.01 8.90
N PRO A 43 -5.95 -2.37 8.05
CA PRO A 43 -7.18 -2.98 8.52
C PRO A 43 -6.83 -4.25 9.31
N SER A 44 -7.23 -4.31 10.58
CA SER A 44 -6.93 -5.47 11.41
C SER A 44 -7.52 -6.73 10.78
N TYR A 45 -6.67 -7.73 10.57
CA TYR A 45 -7.12 -9.06 10.16
C TYR A 45 -7.62 -9.90 11.35
N ASP A 46 -7.22 -9.56 12.59
CA ASP A 46 -7.78 -10.16 13.80
C ASP A 46 -9.13 -9.50 14.12
N SER A 47 -10.19 -10.30 14.05
CA SER A 47 -11.56 -9.93 14.46
C SER A 47 -11.69 -9.39 15.89
N ARG A 48 -10.67 -9.56 16.74
CA ARG A 48 -10.64 -9.12 18.14
C ARG A 48 -9.79 -7.87 18.38
N ALA A 49 -8.94 -7.47 17.44
CA ALA A 49 -8.15 -6.26 17.57
C ALA A 49 -8.95 -5.05 17.07
N VAL A 50 -8.68 -3.87 17.64
CA VAL A 50 -9.28 -2.60 17.21
C VAL A 50 -9.01 -2.45 15.70
N THR A 51 -9.98 -1.92 14.97
CA THR A 51 -10.11 -1.99 13.50
C THR A 51 -8.88 -1.58 12.68
N ASN A 52 -7.89 -0.90 13.27
CA ASN A 52 -6.60 -0.62 12.65
C ASN A 52 -5.45 -0.92 13.63
N GLU A 53 -4.49 -1.76 13.23
CA GLU A 53 -3.19 -1.86 13.91
C GLU A 53 -2.23 -0.80 13.34
N MET A 54 -1.56 -0.06 14.23
CA MET A 54 -0.62 1.00 13.87
C MET A 54 0.80 0.47 13.94
N PHE A 55 1.44 0.29 12.77
CA PHE A 55 2.85 -0.08 12.70
C PHE A 55 3.73 1.17 12.73
N GLY A 56 4.86 1.11 13.46
CA GLY A 56 5.86 2.17 13.46
C GLY A 56 6.57 2.18 12.11
N TYR A 57 6.10 3.04 11.20
CA TYR A 57 6.54 3.06 9.82
C TYR A 57 6.79 4.50 9.38
N GLY A 58 8.03 4.78 8.99
CA GLY A 58 8.48 6.13 8.67
C GLY A 58 7.93 6.63 7.35
N GLU A 59 7.88 7.95 7.19
CA GLU A 59 7.45 8.60 5.94
C GLU A 59 8.33 8.26 4.77
N ASP A 60 9.64 8.28 4.98
CA ASP A 60 10.57 7.99 3.91
C ASP A 60 10.47 6.53 3.48
N ASP A 61 10.26 5.60 4.41
CA ASP A 61 10.05 4.19 4.09
C ASP A 61 8.78 4.01 3.24
N PHE A 62 7.66 4.66 3.63
CA PHE A 62 6.41 4.64 2.85
C PHE A 62 6.61 5.15 1.44
N CYS A 63 7.31 6.28 1.34
CA CYS A 63 7.56 6.92 0.07
C CYS A 63 8.44 6.07 -0.85
N ASN A 64 9.47 5.44 -0.29
CA ASN A 64 10.37 4.56 -1.05
C ASN A 64 9.62 3.33 -1.58
N ASP A 65 8.78 2.70 -0.74
CA ASP A 65 8.03 1.51 -1.15
C ASP A 65 6.94 1.85 -2.18
N LEU A 66 6.25 2.98 -2.01
CA LEU A 66 5.29 3.49 -2.98
C LEU A 66 5.96 3.79 -4.34
N GLU A 67 7.13 4.44 -4.33
CA GLU A 67 7.91 4.67 -5.55
C GLU A 67 8.32 3.35 -6.22
N ALA A 68 8.75 2.35 -5.43
CA ALA A 68 9.08 1.03 -5.95
C ALA A 68 7.86 0.34 -6.61
N PHE A 69 6.67 0.43 -6.01
CA PHE A 69 5.45 -0.07 -6.63
C PHE A 69 5.14 0.64 -7.96
N VAL A 70 5.18 1.97 -7.96
CA VAL A 70 4.94 2.80 -9.16
C VAL A 70 5.92 2.45 -10.28
N ASP A 71 7.20 2.25 -9.96
CA ASP A 71 8.23 1.87 -10.93
C ASP A 71 7.97 0.48 -11.53
N ILE A 72 7.59 -0.50 -10.69
CA ILE A 72 7.23 -1.84 -11.16
C ILE A 72 6.01 -1.78 -12.08
N ILE A 73 4.97 -1.04 -11.70
CA ILE A 73 3.74 -0.86 -12.48
C ILE A 73 4.05 -0.23 -13.83
N ASN A 74 4.82 0.86 -13.84
CA ASN A 74 5.20 1.56 -15.07
C ASN A 74 6.04 0.71 -16.03
N THR A 75 6.77 -0.28 -15.50
CA THR A 75 7.62 -1.19 -16.28
C THR A 75 6.86 -2.41 -16.80
N ASN A 76 5.82 -2.86 -16.09
CA ASN A 76 5.09 -4.10 -16.36
C ASN A 76 3.62 -3.88 -16.71
N ASP A 77 3.33 -2.78 -17.39
CA ASP A 77 1.98 -2.40 -17.75
C ASP A 77 1.23 -3.49 -18.54
N ARG A 78 0.23 -4.07 -17.88
CA ARG A 78 -0.67 -5.14 -18.35
C ARG A 78 -2.12 -4.83 -17.99
N GLY A 79 -2.48 -3.54 -17.84
CA GLY A 79 -3.81 -3.15 -17.37
C GLY A 79 -4.02 -3.46 -15.89
N GLU A 80 -5.20 -3.96 -15.52
CA GLU A 80 -5.59 -4.24 -14.11
C GLU A 80 -4.67 -5.25 -13.42
N ASP A 81 -4.19 -6.25 -14.17
CA ASP A 81 -3.30 -7.29 -13.64
C ASP A 81 -1.97 -6.75 -13.11
N THR A 82 -1.60 -5.53 -13.50
CA THR A 82 -0.34 -4.88 -13.13
C THR A 82 -0.18 -4.72 -11.63
N PHE A 83 -1.27 -4.46 -10.88
CA PHE A 83 -1.19 -4.31 -9.42
C PHE A 83 -0.82 -5.62 -8.74
N PHE A 84 -1.42 -6.73 -9.17
CA PHE A 84 -1.14 -8.05 -8.63
C PHE A 84 0.31 -8.48 -8.90
N ILE A 85 0.79 -8.22 -10.12
CA ILE A 85 2.18 -8.47 -10.51
C ILE A 85 3.15 -7.56 -9.77
N ALA A 86 2.75 -6.31 -9.51
CA ALA A 86 3.58 -5.38 -8.76
C ALA A 86 3.80 -5.84 -7.32
N LEU A 87 2.76 -6.35 -6.66
CA LEU A 87 2.89 -7.01 -5.36
C LEU A 87 3.82 -8.21 -5.42
N ASP A 88 3.64 -9.06 -6.41
CA ASP A 88 4.44 -10.26 -6.57
C ASP A 88 5.93 -9.91 -6.66
N ILE A 89 6.29 -9.02 -7.58
CA ILE A 89 7.67 -8.57 -7.80
C ILE A 89 8.23 -7.85 -6.57
N PHE A 90 7.42 -7.03 -5.90
CA PHE A 90 7.85 -6.32 -4.70
C PHE A 90 8.22 -7.31 -3.58
N ILE A 91 7.34 -8.27 -3.30
CA ILE A 91 7.55 -9.29 -2.28
C ILE A 91 8.72 -10.20 -2.65
N ASP A 92 8.83 -10.63 -3.91
CA ASP A 92 9.93 -11.49 -4.37
C ASP A 92 11.28 -10.79 -4.15
N LYS A 93 11.40 -9.51 -4.50
CA LYS A 93 12.61 -8.71 -4.22
C LYS A 93 12.91 -8.60 -2.73
N HIS A 94 11.89 -8.43 -1.90
CA HIS A 94 12.05 -8.37 -0.45
C HIS A 94 12.58 -9.70 0.09
N VAL A 95 11.95 -10.82 -0.29
CA VAL A 95 12.38 -12.17 0.09
C VAL A 95 13.79 -12.46 -0.40
N ASP A 96 14.15 -12.08 -1.62
CA ASP A 96 15.50 -12.26 -2.15
C ASP A 96 16.55 -11.49 -1.35
N THR A 97 16.18 -10.30 -0.84
CA THR A 97 17.09 -9.42 -0.08
C THR A 97 17.26 -9.88 1.37
N TYR A 98 16.17 -10.28 2.03
CA TYR A 98 16.16 -10.54 3.46
C TYR A 98 16.03 -12.04 3.81
N HIS A 99 15.80 -12.89 2.81
CA HIS A 99 15.56 -14.33 2.94
C HIS A 99 14.41 -14.70 3.90
N ARG A 100 13.45 -13.79 4.07
CA ARG A 100 12.27 -13.94 4.92
C ARG A 100 11.14 -13.02 4.48
N LEU A 101 9.92 -13.35 4.91
CA LEU A 101 8.78 -12.46 4.89
C LEU A 101 8.07 -12.53 6.25
N ILE A 102 7.99 -11.41 6.97
CA ILE A 102 7.21 -11.33 8.21
C ILE A 102 5.85 -10.70 7.96
N ASP A 103 4.90 -10.97 8.85
CA ASP A 103 3.53 -10.43 8.83
C ASP A 103 3.48 -8.92 8.58
N THR A 104 4.28 -8.15 9.30
CA THR A 104 4.30 -6.68 9.27
C THR A 104 4.74 -6.16 7.91
N ASP A 105 5.75 -6.80 7.29
CA ASP A 105 6.24 -6.42 5.97
C ASP A 105 5.17 -6.67 4.91
N LEU A 106 4.52 -7.83 4.98
CA LEU A 106 3.45 -8.19 4.06
C LEU A 106 2.23 -7.26 4.19
N LEU A 107 1.72 -7.07 5.41
CA LEU A 107 0.54 -6.24 5.66
C LEU A 107 0.76 -4.81 5.17
N ARG A 108 1.96 -4.27 5.41
CA ARG A 108 2.39 -2.97 4.90
C ARG A 108 2.38 -2.92 3.38
N SER A 109 3.06 -3.84 2.70
CA SER A 109 3.12 -3.86 1.23
C SER A 109 1.75 -3.93 0.59
N VAL A 110 0.85 -4.74 1.17
CA VAL A 110 -0.54 -4.85 0.70
C VAL A 110 -1.29 -3.54 0.92
N SER A 111 -1.17 -2.90 2.09
CA SER A 111 -1.83 -1.62 2.34
C SER A 111 -1.40 -0.53 1.37
N ILE A 112 -0.09 -0.39 1.09
CA ILE A 112 0.42 0.59 0.13
C ILE A 112 -0.20 0.38 -1.26
N LEU A 113 -0.26 -0.88 -1.69
CA LEU A 113 -0.86 -1.22 -2.97
C LEU A 113 -2.36 -0.90 -3.01
N VAL A 114 -3.10 -1.19 -1.94
CA VAL A 114 -4.54 -0.90 -1.84
C VAL A 114 -4.81 0.60 -1.89
N GLU A 115 -3.97 1.44 -1.26
CA GLU A 115 -4.13 2.90 -1.36
C GLU A 115 -3.83 3.42 -2.76
N LEU A 116 -2.83 2.85 -3.45
CA LEU A 116 -2.59 3.16 -4.86
C LEU A 116 -3.76 2.74 -5.75
N MET A 117 -4.35 1.56 -5.52
CA MET A 117 -5.56 1.10 -6.24
C MET A 117 -6.75 2.04 -5.97
N GLY A 118 -6.93 2.47 -4.71
CA GLY A 118 -7.93 3.45 -4.31
C GLY A 118 -7.79 4.78 -5.05
N ALA A 119 -6.56 5.30 -5.13
CA ALA A 119 -6.28 6.54 -5.85
C ALA A 119 -6.50 6.41 -7.37
N VAL A 120 -6.25 5.24 -7.95
CA VAL A 120 -6.52 4.95 -9.37
C VAL A 120 -8.02 4.83 -9.65
N ALA A 121 -8.78 4.20 -8.77
CA ALA A 121 -10.24 4.18 -8.87
C ALA A 121 -10.81 5.61 -8.81
N ALA A 122 -10.35 6.41 -7.84
CA ALA A 122 -10.76 7.81 -7.69
C ALA A 122 -10.42 8.66 -8.92
N TYR A 123 -9.31 8.39 -9.59
CA TYR A 123 -8.95 9.05 -10.86
C TYR A 123 -9.95 8.77 -11.99
N SER A 124 -10.68 7.65 -11.91
CA SER A 124 -11.67 7.21 -12.89
C SER A 124 -13.12 7.52 -12.46
N ASP A 125 -13.30 8.42 -11.48
CA ASP A 125 -14.60 8.73 -10.85
C ASP A 125 -15.28 7.52 -10.17
N GLU A 126 -14.49 6.52 -9.79
CA GLU A 126 -14.93 5.36 -9.00
C GLU A 126 -14.44 5.48 -7.55
N GLU A 127 -15.12 4.85 -6.60
CA GLU A 127 -14.71 4.82 -5.20
C GLU A 127 -14.62 3.37 -4.72
N LEU A 128 -13.43 3.00 -4.24
CA LEU A 128 -13.22 1.74 -3.53
C LEU A 128 -13.71 1.90 -2.09
N ASP A 129 -14.91 1.39 -1.82
CA ASP A 129 -15.48 1.46 -0.49
C ASP A 129 -14.67 0.66 0.55
N LEU A 130 -14.94 0.89 1.83
CA LEU A 130 -14.18 0.24 2.90
C LEU A 130 -14.30 -1.29 2.87
N ASN A 131 -15.46 -1.85 2.48
CA ASN A 131 -15.65 -3.29 2.42
C ASN A 131 -14.85 -3.90 1.27
N ASP A 132 -14.82 -3.23 0.12
CA ASP A 132 -14.03 -3.64 -1.03
C ASP A 132 -12.54 -3.56 -0.73
N LYS A 133 -12.07 -2.47 -0.12
CA LYS A 133 -10.68 -2.34 0.35
C LYS A 133 -10.31 -3.48 1.29
N VAL A 134 -11.17 -3.79 2.28
CA VAL A 134 -10.95 -4.91 3.22
C VAL A 134 -10.97 -6.25 2.48
N GLY A 135 -11.88 -6.46 1.53
CA GLY A 135 -11.96 -7.68 0.73
C GLY A 135 -10.68 -7.92 -0.09
N ILE A 136 -10.23 -6.90 -0.81
CA ILE A 136 -8.99 -6.93 -1.61
C ILE A 136 -7.80 -7.18 -0.69
N PHE A 137 -7.66 -6.42 0.39
CA PHE A 137 -6.57 -6.58 1.36
C PHE A 137 -6.47 -8.03 1.86
N LYS A 138 -7.58 -8.59 2.33
CA LYS A 138 -7.63 -9.97 2.84
C LYS A 138 -7.28 -11.01 1.77
N SER A 139 -7.70 -10.77 0.53
CA SER A 139 -7.42 -11.65 -0.60
C SER A 139 -5.93 -11.66 -0.94
N LEU A 140 -5.31 -10.48 -1.02
CA LEU A 140 -3.89 -10.31 -1.31
C LEU A 140 -3.01 -10.92 -0.22
N VAL A 141 -3.30 -10.64 1.06
CA VAL A 141 -2.55 -11.23 2.18
C VAL A 141 -2.59 -12.76 2.14
N ARG A 142 -3.78 -13.36 1.97
CA ARG A 142 -3.91 -14.83 1.88
C ARG A 142 -3.13 -15.41 0.72
N ARG A 143 -3.16 -14.73 -0.44
CA ARG A 143 -2.43 -15.15 -1.63
C ARG A 143 -0.92 -15.16 -1.37
N GLU A 144 -0.38 -14.08 -0.81
CA GLU A 144 1.07 -13.96 -0.56
C GLU A 144 1.57 -14.93 0.51
N ILE A 145 0.81 -15.13 1.59
CA ILE A 145 1.11 -16.19 2.58
C ILE A 145 1.18 -17.55 1.89
N SER A 146 0.24 -17.84 0.98
CA SER A 146 0.23 -19.11 0.25
C SER A 146 1.39 -19.23 -0.75
N ARG A 147 1.86 -18.13 -1.32
CA ARG A 147 2.95 -18.09 -2.31
C ARG A 147 4.32 -18.20 -1.65
N CYS A 148 4.46 -17.62 -0.46
CA CYS A 148 5.71 -17.50 0.28
C CYS A 148 5.79 -18.44 1.50
N GLN A 149 5.05 -19.56 1.51
CA GLN A 149 4.93 -20.45 2.68
C GLN A 149 6.28 -20.89 3.26
N ASP A 150 7.28 -21.12 2.42
CA ASP A 150 8.60 -21.62 2.83
C ASP A 150 9.45 -20.56 3.56
N VAL A 151 9.12 -19.28 3.42
CA VAL A 151 9.87 -18.15 3.97
C VAL A 151 9.02 -17.22 4.85
N PHE A 152 7.72 -17.50 4.97
CA PHE A 152 6.78 -16.72 5.75
C PHE A 152 6.88 -17.05 7.24
N MET A 153 6.97 -16.02 8.07
CA MET A 153 7.06 -16.14 9.52
C MET A 153 5.97 -15.30 10.20
N TRP A 154 5.34 -15.91 11.20
CA TRP A 154 4.35 -15.29 12.08
C TRP A 154 5.00 -14.52 13.22
#